data_AF-A0A1D2ST66-F1
#
_entry.id   AF-A0A1D2ST66-F1
#
_cell.length_a   1.000
_cell.length_b   1.000
_cell.length_c   1.000
_cell.angle_alpha   90.00
_cell.angle_beta   90.00
_cell.angle_gamma   90.00
#
_symmetry.space_group_name_H-M   'P 1'
#
loop_
_entity.id
_entity.type
_entity.pdbx_description
1 polymer ?
#
loop_
_entity_poly.entity_id
_entity_poly.type
_entity_poly.pdbx_seq_one_letter_code
_entity_poly.pdbx_strand_id
1 'polypeptide(L)'
;MSATSTFLATTFLACLTINIPSIAAETPKLQPINISKECSKYTGETPSFCTIVESDFKEIPVGTDVLYYGPMLNSPLFSSSSVVLAVGPGNTAVGHCIVYDTASPPTGHCAFSAGSGTLAGFQAILNVTVDAKQIWHWEGGYHIAAPAK
;
A
#
# COMPACT_ATOMS: atom_id res chain seq x y z
N MET A 1 -7.02 0.70 85.03
CA MET A 1 -5.99 -0.14 84.40
C MET A 1 -6.66 -1.43 83.94
N SER A 2 -6.92 -1.57 82.64
CA SER A 2 -7.14 -2.86 81.96
C SER A 2 -7.07 -2.56 80.46
N ALA A 3 -6.11 -3.18 79.78
CA ALA A 3 -5.79 -2.93 78.38
C ALA A 3 -6.59 -3.90 77.48
N THR A 4 -7.35 -3.37 76.52
CA THR A 4 -7.98 -4.16 75.46
C THR A 4 -7.18 -4.00 74.16
N SER A 5 -6.56 -5.11 73.76
CA SER A 5 -5.75 -5.26 72.56
C SER A 5 -6.60 -5.18 71.30
N THR A 6 -6.21 -4.32 70.35
CA THR A 6 -6.90 -4.18 69.05
C THR A 6 -6.06 -4.89 67.99
N PHE A 7 -6.59 -5.96 67.39
CA PHE A 7 -5.95 -6.67 66.27
C PHE A 7 -6.12 -5.88 64.97
N LEU A 8 -5.02 -5.52 64.30
CA LEU A 8 -5.02 -5.01 62.92
C LEU A 8 -5.25 -6.18 61.94
N ALA A 9 -6.30 -6.12 61.12
CA ALA A 9 -6.48 -7.00 59.98
C ALA A 9 -5.81 -6.37 58.74
N THR A 10 -4.67 -6.92 58.32
CA THR A 10 -4.00 -6.56 57.07
C THR A 10 -4.64 -7.34 55.92
N THR A 11 -5.43 -6.65 55.09
CA THR A 11 -5.94 -7.18 53.82
C THR A 11 -4.80 -7.31 52.81
N PHE A 12 -4.37 -8.54 52.52
CA PHE A 12 -3.48 -8.85 51.40
C PHE A 12 -4.25 -8.72 50.08
N LEU A 13 -3.93 -7.70 49.28
CA LEU A 13 -4.43 -7.56 47.92
C LEU A 13 -3.59 -8.46 47.00
N ALA A 14 -4.10 -9.66 46.69
CA ALA A 14 -3.47 -10.55 45.72
C ALA A 14 -3.71 -10.02 44.30
N CYS A 15 -2.68 -9.40 43.71
CA CYS A 15 -2.71 -8.94 42.33
C CYS A 15 -2.58 -10.17 41.41
N LEU A 16 -3.70 -10.61 40.81
CA LEU A 16 -3.71 -11.73 39.87
C LEU A 16 -3.04 -11.29 38.57
N THR A 17 -1.78 -11.68 38.36
CA THR A 17 -1.05 -11.40 37.11
C THR A 17 -1.62 -12.25 35.99
N ILE A 18 -2.49 -11.65 35.18
CA ILE A 18 -3.03 -12.27 33.97
C ILE A 18 -1.89 -12.34 32.95
N ASN A 19 -1.38 -13.54 32.68
CA ASN A 19 -0.39 -13.78 31.65
C ASN A 19 -1.11 -13.72 30.29
N ILE A 20 -1.28 -12.53 29.72
CA ILE A 20 -1.87 -12.37 28.39
C ILE A 20 -0.78 -12.77 27.39
N PRO A 21 -0.97 -13.84 26.59
CA PRO A 21 -0.02 -14.16 25.54
C PRO A 21 -0.03 -13.01 24.53
N SER A 22 1.12 -12.36 24.35
CA SER A 22 1.32 -11.39 23.29
C SER A 22 1.21 -12.12 21.96
N ILE A 23 0.11 -11.96 21.24
CA ILE A 23 0.02 -12.38 19.84
C ILE A 23 0.92 -11.42 19.07
N ALA A 24 2.14 -11.83 18.78
CA ALA A 24 2.96 -11.14 17.80
C ALA A 24 2.24 -11.26 16.46
N ALA A 25 1.81 -10.13 15.90
CA ALA A 25 1.34 -10.10 14.52
C ALA A 25 2.54 -10.48 13.64
N GLU A 26 2.43 -11.59 12.91
CA GLU A 26 3.42 -11.98 11.94
C GLU A 26 3.48 -10.89 10.85
N THR A 27 4.65 -10.31 10.64
CA THR A 27 4.83 -9.29 9.59
C THR A 27 4.40 -9.91 8.25
N PRO A 28 3.42 -9.33 7.54
CA PRO A 28 2.98 -9.88 6.26
C PRO A 28 4.17 -9.96 5.30
N LYS A 29 4.51 -11.19 4.88
CA LYS A 29 5.55 -11.39 3.86
C LYS A 29 5.00 -10.95 2.51
N LEU A 30 5.54 -9.84 1.99
CA LEU A 30 5.19 -9.36 0.66
C LEU A 30 5.55 -10.40 -0.41
N GLN A 31 4.62 -10.63 -1.33
CA GLN A 31 4.83 -11.43 -2.53
C GLN A 31 5.38 -10.53 -3.64
N PRO A 32 6.33 -11.02 -4.46
CA PRO A 32 6.86 -10.24 -5.57
C PRO A 32 5.77 -9.95 -6.61
N ILE A 33 5.86 -8.80 -7.28
CA ILE A 33 4.98 -8.40 -8.37
C ILE A 33 5.77 -7.57 -9.38
N ASN A 34 5.51 -7.83 -10.66
CA ASN A 34 6.13 -7.16 -11.80
C ASN A 34 5.05 -6.80 -12.83
N ILE A 35 4.91 -5.51 -13.07
CA ILE A 35 3.94 -4.94 -14.00
C ILE A 35 4.67 -3.99 -14.95
N SER A 36 4.41 -4.11 -16.25
CA SER A 36 4.87 -3.16 -17.27
C SER A 36 3.67 -2.38 -17.81
N LYS A 37 3.82 -1.07 -17.97
CA LYS A 37 2.79 -0.19 -18.52
C LYS A 37 3.34 0.72 -19.63
N GLU A 38 2.54 0.92 -20.65
CA GLU A 38 2.79 1.92 -21.70
C GLU A 38 2.06 3.22 -21.34
N CYS A 39 2.69 4.36 -21.57
CA CYS A 39 2.14 5.66 -21.18
C CYS A 39 2.03 6.61 -22.38
N SER A 40 1.89 6.08 -23.60
CA SER A 40 1.84 6.90 -24.81
C SER A 40 0.64 7.86 -24.86
N LYS A 41 -0.42 7.53 -24.11
CA LYS A 41 -1.64 8.34 -23.94
C LYS A 41 -1.61 9.24 -22.71
N TYR A 42 -0.51 9.26 -21.96
CA TYR A 42 -0.40 10.10 -20.77
C TYR A 42 -0.24 11.57 -21.20
N THR A 43 -1.20 12.42 -20.83
CA THR A 43 -1.21 13.84 -21.19
C THR A 43 -0.81 14.76 -20.03
N GLY A 44 -0.89 14.26 -18.80
CA GLY A 44 -0.73 15.06 -17.57
C GLY A 44 -1.99 15.83 -17.14
N GLU A 45 -3.06 15.80 -17.95
CA GLU A 45 -4.38 16.31 -17.54
C GLU A 45 -5.09 15.31 -16.63
N THR A 46 -6.06 15.72 -15.81
CA THR A 46 -6.75 14.79 -14.90
C THR A 46 -8.12 14.37 -15.45
N PRO A 47 -8.42 13.06 -15.59
CA PRO A 47 -7.49 11.94 -15.44
C PRO A 47 -6.63 11.72 -16.69
N SER A 48 -5.35 11.44 -16.47
CA SER A 48 -4.41 10.94 -17.49
C SER A 48 -4.23 9.45 -17.24
N PHE A 49 -3.79 8.66 -18.22
CA PHE A 49 -3.65 7.23 -18.02
C PHE A 49 -2.49 6.57 -18.76
N CYS A 50 -2.10 5.41 -18.24
CA CYS A 50 -1.21 4.44 -18.86
C CYS A 50 -1.93 3.09 -18.92
N THR A 51 -1.64 2.26 -19.91
CA THR A 51 -2.23 0.91 -20.03
C THR A 51 -1.22 -0.14 -19.59
N ILE A 52 -1.64 -1.10 -18.76
CA ILE A 52 -0.80 -2.26 -18.41
C ILE A 52 -0.62 -3.15 -19.64
N VAL A 53 0.62 -3.41 -20.02
CA VAL A 53 0.99 -4.26 -21.18
C VAL A 53 1.53 -5.63 -20.76
N GLU A 54 2.08 -5.74 -19.54
CA GLU A 54 2.52 -7.01 -18.96
C GLU A 54 2.22 -7.02 -17.46
N SER A 55 1.85 -8.19 -16.92
CA SER A 55 1.60 -8.36 -15.48
C SER A 55 1.77 -9.83 -15.11
N ASP A 56 2.50 -10.10 -14.02
CA ASP A 56 2.59 -11.42 -13.39
C ASP A 56 1.51 -11.66 -12.33
N PHE A 57 0.66 -10.66 -12.08
CA PHE A 57 -0.40 -10.71 -11.07
C PHE A 57 -1.78 -10.75 -11.75
N LYS A 58 -2.42 -11.92 -11.70
CA LYS A 58 -3.67 -12.21 -12.45
C LYS A 58 -4.85 -11.29 -12.10
N GLU A 59 -4.89 -10.75 -10.89
CA GLU A 59 -5.93 -9.82 -10.45
C GLU A 59 -5.76 -8.41 -11.06
N ILE A 60 -4.60 -8.11 -11.65
CA ILE A 60 -4.33 -6.91 -12.45
C ILE A 60 -3.90 -7.37 -13.86
N PRO A 61 -4.86 -7.69 -14.76
CA PRO A 61 -4.54 -8.21 -16.08
C PRO A 61 -4.03 -7.11 -17.03
N VAL A 62 -3.41 -7.57 -18.14
CA VAL A 62 -3.07 -6.73 -19.29
C VAL A 62 -4.33 -6.04 -19.83
N GLY A 63 -4.18 -4.77 -20.23
CA GLY A 63 -5.28 -3.90 -20.65
C GLY A 63 -5.92 -3.10 -19.51
N THR A 64 -5.51 -3.32 -18.26
CA THR A 64 -5.94 -2.49 -17.12
C THR A 64 -5.42 -1.06 -17.29
N ASP A 65 -6.30 -0.08 -17.16
CA ASP A 65 -5.93 1.33 -17.13
C ASP A 65 -5.44 1.74 -15.74
N VAL A 66 -4.31 2.43 -15.72
CA VAL A 66 -3.73 3.11 -14.57
C VAL A 66 -4.09 4.58 -14.68
N LEU A 67 -5.07 5.03 -13.90
CA LEU A 67 -5.57 6.40 -13.93
C LEU A 67 -4.81 7.28 -12.93
N TYR A 68 -4.33 8.43 -13.39
CA TYR A 68 -3.58 9.42 -12.62
C TYR A 68 -4.45 10.67 -12.41
N TYR A 69 -4.65 11.05 -11.15
CA TYR A 69 -5.45 12.19 -10.73
C TYR A 69 -4.59 13.35 -10.19
N GLY A 70 -3.43 13.56 -10.79
CA GLY A 70 -2.44 14.57 -10.44
C GLY A 70 -1.49 14.87 -11.61
N PRO A 71 -0.61 15.86 -11.46
CA PRO A 71 0.23 15.88 -10.27
C PRO A 71 -0.27 16.76 -9.11
N MET A 72 -0.20 16.23 -7.87
CA MET A 72 -0.14 17.07 -6.68
C MET A 72 1.22 17.77 -6.62
N LEU A 73 1.17 19.03 -7.08
CA LEU A 73 2.01 20.16 -6.67
C LEU A 73 3.47 20.20 -7.18
N ASN A 74 3.66 20.97 -8.26
CA ASN A 74 4.57 22.12 -8.39
C ASN A 74 6.05 21.97 -7.94
N SER A 75 6.56 20.76 -7.78
CA SER A 75 7.96 20.52 -7.45
C SER A 75 8.78 20.42 -8.74
N PRO A 76 9.90 21.14 -8.87
CA PRO A 76 10.80 20.97 -10.01
C PRO A 76 11.58 19.65 -9.94
N LEU A 77 11.46 18.89 -8.84
CA LEU A 77 12.26 17.69 -8.57
C LEU A 77 11.49 16.38 -8.79
N PHE A 78 10.17 16.42 -8.58
CA PHE A 78 9.34 15.23 -8.69
C PHE A 78 7.90 15.58 -9.05
N SER A 79 7.25 14.67 -9.76
CA SER A 79 5.81 14.64 -9.94
C SER A 79 5.21 13.65 -8.95
N SER A 80 4.02 13.94 -8.45
CA SER A 80 3.31 13.04 -7.53
C SER A 80 1.84 12.95 -7.89
N SER A 81 1.23 11.78 -7.87
CA SER A 81 -0.17 11.63 -8.28
C SER A 81 -0.87 10.58 -7.44
N SER A 82 -2.13 10.85 -7.08
CA SER A 82 -3.06 9.77 -6.72
C SER A 82 -3.27 8.89 -7.94
N VAL A 83 -3.28 7.57 -7.72
CA VAL A 83 -3.38 6.57 -8.78
C VAL A 83 -4.51 5.61 -8.48
N VAL A 84 -5.28 5.28 -9.51
CA VAL A 84 -6.33 4.27 -9.47
C VAL A 84 -6.04 3.21 -10.53
N LEU A 85 -5.91 1.96 -10.10
CA LEU A 85 -5.96 0.80 -10.98
C LEU A 85 -7.43 0.48 -11.28
N ALA A 86 -7.84 0.68 -12.53
CA ALA A 86 -9.20 0.44 -12.99
C ALA A 86 -9.30 -0.93 -13.67
N VAL A 87 -9.27 -2.01 -12.87
CA VAL A 87 -9.30 -3.39 -13.39
C VAL A 87 -10.65 -3.73 -14.01
N GLY A 88 -11.74 -3.21 -13.43
CA GLY A 88 -13.09 -3.41 -13.95
C GLY A 88 -14.15 -2.92 -12.97
N PRO A 89 -15.44 -3.10 -13.29
CA PRO A 89 -16.54 -2.66 -12.43
C PRO A 89 -16.42 -3.24 -11.02
N GLY A 90 -16.25 -2.36 -10.03
CA GLY A 90 -16.12 -2.75 -8.62
C GLY A 90 -14.78 -3.40 -8.24
N ASN A 91 -13.81 -3.48 -9.16
CA ASN A 91 -12.46 -3.99 -8.92
C ASN A 91 -11.46 -2.85 -9.16
N THR A 92 -11.02 -2.23 -8.07
CA THR A 92 -10.06 -1.13 -8.12
C THR A 92 -9.00 -1.26 -7.04
N ALA A 93 -7.85 -0.64 -7.26
CA ALA A 93 -6.91 -0.33 -6.19
C ALA A 93 -6.53 1.14 -6.26
N VAL A 94 -6.42 1.78 -5.10
CA VAL A 94 -6.07 3.19 -4.95
C VAL A 94 -4.71 3.31 -4.27
N GLY A 95 -3.94 4.27 -4.74
CA GLY A 95 -2.58 4.48 -4.27
C GLY A 95 -2.07 5.87 -4.60
N HIS A 96 -0.77 6.02 -4.42
CA HIS A 96 -0.05 7.25 -4.71
C HIS A 96 1.31 6.92 -5.30
N CYS A 97 1.68 7.62 -6.36
CA CYS A 97 2.97 7.48 -7.03
C CYS A 97 3.75 8.79 -6.96
N ILE A 98 5.06 8.69 -6.82
CA ILE A 98 6.03 9.77 -6.92
C ILE A 98 7.05 9.37 -7.98
N VAL A 99 7.34 10.25 -8.93
CA VAL A 99 8.35 10.06 -9.97
C VAL A 99 9.34 11.22 -9.89
N TYR A 100 10.63 10.91 -9.81
CA TYR A 100 11.73 11.86 -9.80
C TYR A 100 12.15 12.17 -11.23
N ASP A 101 11.55 13.22 -11.80
CA ASP A 101 11.75 13.62 -13.19
C ASP A 101 13.18 14.13 -13.47
N THR A 102 13.95 14.45 -12.42
CA THR A 102 15.36 14.83 -12.52
C THR A 102 16.32 13.65 -12.68
N ALA A 103 15.86 12.41 -12.45
CA ALA A 103 16.67 11.23 -12.69
C ALA A 103 16.73 10.90 -14.20
N SER A 104 17.83 10.31 -14.65
CA SER A 104 18.02 9.92 -16.06
C SER A 104 18.49 8.46 -16.15
N PRO A 105 17.61 7.49 -16.47
CA PRO A 105 16.18 7.66 -16.74
C PRO A 105 15.37 8.01 -15.48
N PRO A 106 14.14 8.54 -15.63
CA PRO A 106 13.23 8.78 -14.51
C PRO A 106 13.03 7.53 -13.64
N THR A 107 12.96 7.72 -12.34
CA THR A 107 12.68 6.66 -11.36
C THR A 107 11.61 7.12 -10.38
N GLY A 108 11.04 6.21 -9.60
CA GLY A 108 10.00 6.59 -8.64
C GLY A 108 9.57 5.48 -7.72
N HIS A 109 8.51 5.76 -6.98
CA HIS A 109 7.86 4.81 -6.09
C HIS A 109 6.35 4.95 -6.15
N CYS A 110 5.64 3.84 -6.10
CA CYS A 110 4.19 3.78 -5.95
C CYS A 110 3.82 2.96 -4.72
N ALA A 111 2.84 3.44 -3.96
CA ALA A 111 2.26 2.71 -2.86
C ALA A 111 0.74 2.61 -3.03
N PHE A 112 0.22 1.39 -3.03
CA PHE A 112 -1.21 1.10 -3.01
C PHE A 112 -1.61 0.72 -1.60
N SER A 113 -2.66 1.35 -1.09
CA SER A 113 -3.06 1.23 0.32
C SER A 113 -4.44 0.59 0.50
N ALA A 114 -5.24 0.54 -0.55
CA ALA A 114 -6.54 -0.10 -0.51
C ALA A 114 -6.94 -0.61 -1.90
N GLY A 115 -7.75 -1.66 -1.90
CA GLY A 115 -8.46 -2.10 -3.08
C GLY A 115 -9.87 -2.59 -2.77
N SER A 116 -10.62 -2.87 -3.83
CA SER A 116 -12.03 -3.27 -3.83
C SER A 116 -12.24 -4.49 -4.74
N GLY A 117 -13.34 -5.21 -4.52
CA GLY A 117 -13.67 -6.41 -5.31
C GLY A 117 -12.60 -7.49 -5.17
N THR A 118 -12.05 -7.97 -6.28
CA THR A 118 -10.95 -8.95 -6.32
C THR A 118 -9.65 -8.41 -5.73
N LEU A 119 -9.53 -7.09 -5.58
CA LEU A 119 -8.40 -6.41 -4.94
C LEU A 119 -8.71 -5.98 -3.50
N ALA A 120 -9.78 -6.48 -2.88
CA ALA A 120 -10.08 -6.17 -1.48
C ALA A 120 -8.90 -6.54 -0.56
N GLY A 121 -8.42 -5.56 0.21
CA GLY A 121 -7.25 -5.73 1.07
C GLY A 121 -5.90 -5.64 0.35
N PHE A 122 -5.87 -5.32 -0.95
CA PHE A 122 -4.63 -5.14 -1.71
C PHE A 122 -3.84 -3.94 -1.19
N GLN A 123 -2.57 -4.20 -0.89
CA GLN A 123 -1.55 -3.21 -0.62
C GLN A 123 -0.27 -3.59 -1.34
N ALA A 124 0.42 -2.60 -1.88
CA ALA A 124 1.69 -2.84 -2.59
C ALA A 124 2.63 -1.65 -2.45
N ILE A 125 3.93 -1.94 -2.51
CA ILE A 125 5.00 -0.95 -2.62
C ILE A 125 5.84 -1.35 -3.82
N LEU A 126 5.94 -0.44 -4.78
CA LEU A 126 6.51 -0.69 -6.10
C LEU A 126 7.57 0.37 -6.40
N ASN A 127 8.73 -0.07 -6.89
CA ASN A 127 9.71 0.79 -7.53
C ASN A 127 9.30 1.04 -8.97
N VAL A 128 9.50 2.27 -9.42
CA VAL A 128 9.17 2.71 -10.77
C VAL A 128 10.46 2.96 -11.53
N THR A 129 10.59 2.33 -12.70
CA THR A 129 11.66 2.59 -13.66
C THR A 129 11.07 2.75 -15.06
N VAL A 130 11.86 3.24 -16.01
CA VAL A 130 11.47 3.32 -17.41
C VAL A 130 12.61 2.86 -18.30
N ASP A 131 12.30 2.07 -19.33
CA ASP A 131 13.28 1.56 -20.29
C ASP A 131 13.48 2.51 -21.49
N ALA A 132 14.41 2.13 -22.37
CA ALA A 132 14.68 2.89 -23.60
C ALA A 132 13.50 2.93 -24.58
N LYS A 133 12.51 2.05 -24.44
CA LYS A 133 11.28 2.00 -25.24
C LYS A 133 10.14 2.81 -24.63
N GLN A 134 10.39 3.52 -23.52
CA GLN A 134 9.38 4.26 -22.75
C GLN A 134 8.30 3.35 -22.15
N ILE A 135 8.65 2.09 -21.87
CA ILE A 135 7.84 1.19 -21.04
C ILE A 135 8.21 1.44 -19.59
N TRP A 136 7.19 1.70 -18.77
CA TRP A 136 7.36 1.96 -17.35
C TRP A 136 7.15 0.66 -16.58
N HIS A 137 8.12 0.30 -15.75
CA HIS A 137 8.10 -0.93 -14.97
C HIS A 137 7.81 -0.63 -13.51
N TRP A 138 6.94 -1.43 -12.93
CA TRP A 138 6.60 -1.47 -11.53
C TRP A 138 7.04 -2.81 -10.95
N GLU A 139 8.06 -2.78 -10.10
CA GLU A 139 8.61 -3.97 -9.47
C GLU A 139 8.60 -3.79 -7.96
N GLY A 140 8.12 -4.79 -7.22
CA GLY A 140 8.14 -4.70 -5.77
C GLY A 140 7.39 -5.80 -5.08
N GLY A 141 6.70 -5.45 -4.01
CA GLY A 141 6.01 -6.40 -3.15
C GLY A 141 4.57 -6.00 -2.89
N TYR A 142 3.67 -6.99 -2.91
CA TYR A 142 2.27 -6.83 -2.53
C TYR A 142 1.84 -7.79 -1.43
N HIS A 143 0.73 -7.49 -0.78
CA HIS A 143 -0.04 -8.46 -0.02
C HIS A 143 -1.54 -8.19 -0.18
N ILE A 144 -2.34 -9.22 0.09
CA ILE A 144 -3.79 -9.12 0.23
C ILE A 144 -4.12 -9.36 1.70
N ALA A 145 -4.55 -8.32 2.41
CA ALA A 145 -5.06 -8.47 3.76
C ALA A 145 -6.40 -9.22 3.73
N ALA A 146 -6.62 -10.09 4.72
CA ALA A 146 -7.95 -10.65 4.92
C ALA A 146 -8.94 -9.53 5.28
N PRO A 147 -10.20 -9.60 4.83
CA PRO A 147 -11.21 -8.63 5.24
C PRO A 147 -11.32 -8.63 6.78
N ALA A 148 -11.35 -7.44 7.38
CA ALA A 148 -11.59 -7.30 8.81
C ALA A 148 -12.94 -7.95 9.15
N LYS A 149 -12.92 -8.89 10.09
CA LYS A 149 -14.09 -9.64 10.55
C LYS A 149 -14.91 -8.86 11.56
#